data_AF-A0A6B8QNR0-F1
#
_entry.id   AF-A0A6B8QNR0-F1
#
_cell.length_a   1.000
_cell.length_b   1.000
_cell.length_c   1.000
_cell.angle_alpha   90.00
_cell.angle_beta   90.00
_cell.angle_gamma   90.00
#
_symmetry.space_group_name_H-M   'P 1'
#
loop_
_entity.id
_entity.type
_entity.pdbx_description
1 polymer ?
#
loop_
_entity_poly.entity_id
_entity_poly.type
_entity_poly.pdbx_seq_one_letter_code
_entity_poly.pdbx_strand_id
1 'polypeptide(L)'
;MERVSYINHCFYDKQKILNSLSKESDRLGEVNEFISSLMRSLPSRVLSTLQGMAKTERIAVTVDVRKVVEGKNKETGEIERDVDVFTHTVGHAYGVSLFSHDYRFKLMSDLRRKIDLLNDLEYFKHDTGPRVVSRIHKELLEIEVICDQARAFCSEQVVFENSDRKYFIYLTSDRKERINLYRMWYLGKFSEPISISKAEREISLSDSEIINKFGATNLIIDA
;
A
#
# COMPACT_ATOMS: atom_id res chain seq x y z
N MET A 1 -36.04 24.41 -5.57
CA MET A 1 -36.44 23.60 -6.74
C MET A 1 -35.27 22.82 -7.34
N GLU A 2 -34.08 23.42 -7.49
CA GLU A 2 -32.88 22.77 -8.06
C GLU A 2 -32.54 21.42 -7.44
N ARG A 3 -32.53 21.29 -6.10
CA ARG A 3 -32.22 20.01 -5.42
C ARG A 3 -33.20 18.89 -5.77
N VAL A 4 -34.50 19.19 -5.82
CA VAL A 4 -35.54 18.23 -6.21
C VAL A 4 -35.37 17.85 -7.67
N SER A 5 -35.08 18.83 -8.53
CA SER A 5 -34.80 18.59 -9.95
C SER A 5 -33.59 17.68 -10.15
N TYR A 6 -32.50 17.90 -9.40
CA TYR A 6 -31.31 17.05 -9.45
C TYR A 6 -31.63 15.62 -9.01
N ILE A 7 -32.32 15.45 -7.88
CA ILE A 7 -32.71 14.11 -7.40
C ILE A 7 -33.57 13.39 -8.44
N ASN A 8 -34.56 14.08 -9.01
CA ASN A 8 -35.41 13.51 -10.05
C ASN A 8 -34.62 13.18 -11.31
N HIS A 9 -33.63 13.99 -11.68
CA HIS A 9 -32.71 13.68 -12.78
C HIS A 9 -31.89 12.42 -12.52
N CYS A 10 -31.29 12.30 -11.33
CA CYS A 10 -30.59 11.08 -10.91
C CYS A 10 -31.50 9.85 -10.90
N PHE A 11 -32.79 10.00 -10.57
CA PHE A 11 -33.76 8.92 -10.65
C PHE A 11 -33.93 8.40 -12.09
N TYR A 12 -33.95 9.28 -13.10
CA TYR A 12 -34.00 8.87 -14.50
C TYR A 12 -32.71 8.14 -14.95
N ASP A 13 -31.55 8.61 -14.50
CA ASP A 13 -30.25 8.00 -14.82
C ASP A 13 -29.84 6.86 -13.86
N LYS A 14 -30.73 6.48 -12.93
CA LYS A 14 -30.45 5.56 -11.82
C LYS A 14 -29.74 4.29 -12.27
N GLN A 15 -30.20 3.64 -13.34
CA GLN A 15 -29.60 2.38 -13.81
C GLN A 15 -28.15 2.57 -14.28
N LYS A 16 -27.86 3.68 -14.96
CA LYS A 16 -26.50 3.98 -15.43
C LYS A 16 -25.57 4.22 -14.25
N ILE A 17 -26.02 4.98 -13.25
CA ILE A 17 -25.25 5.28 -12.05
C ILE A 17 -25.02 3.99 -11.23
N LEU A 18 -26.07 3.17 -11.04
CA LEU A 18 -25.98 1.86 -10.39
C LEU A 18 -24.95 0.97 -11.08
N ASN A 19 -25.00 0.84 -12.41
CA ASN A 19 -24.02 0.03 -13.15
C ASN A 19 -22.57 0.51 -12.90
N SER A 20 -22.34 1.83 -12.82
CA SER A 20 -21.01 2.36 -12.51
C SER A 20 -20.58 2.02 -11.08
N LEU A 21 -21.46 2.19 -10.10
CA LEU A 21 -21.17 1.88 -8.70
C LEU A 21 -20.92 0.38 -8.48
N SER A 22 -21.77 -0.48 -9.07
CA SER A 22 -21.61 -1.93 -9.01
C SER A 22 -20.28 -2.36 -9.63
N LYS A 23 -19.91 -1.80 -10.79
CA LYS A 23 -18.62 -2.09 -11.42
C LYS A 23 -17.43 -1.75 -10.51
N GLU A 24 -17.42 -0.58 -9.87
CA GLU A 24 -16.33 -0.22 -8.96
C GLU A 24 -16.37 -1.06 -7.66
N SER A 25 -17.56 -1.46 -7.19
CA SER A 25 -17.71 -2.39 -6.07
C SER A 25 -17.12 -3.76 -6.38
N ASP A 26 -17.38 -4.32 -7.57
CA ASP A 26 -16.84 -5.60 -8.02
C ASP A 26 -15.31 -5.55 -8.08
N ARG A 27 -14.75 -4.48 -8.66
CA ARG A 27 -13.30 -4.26 -8.72
C ARG A 27 -12.66 -4.17 -7.33
N LEU A 28 -13.30 -3.48 -6.37
CA LEU A 28 -12.82 -3.49 -4.99
C LEU A 28 -12.90 -4.87 -4.35
N GLY A 29 -13.89 -5.67 -4.71
CA GLY A 29 -13.97 -7.09 -4.33
C GLY A 29 -12.75 -7.87 -4.80
N GLU A 30 -12.38 -7.74 -6.08
CA GLU A 30 -11.19 -8.36 -6.66
C GLU A 30 -9.90 -7.91 -5.94
N VAL A 31 -9.75 -6.61 -5.69
CA VAL A 31 -8.61 -6.06 -4.93
C VAL A 31 -8.58 -6.63 -3.51
N ASN A 32 -9.72 -6.80 -2.86
CA ASN A 32 -9.80 -7.36 -1.51
C ASN A 32 -9.41 -8.85 -1.47
N GLU A 33 -9.78 -9.62 -2.49
CA GLU A 33 -9.33 -11.01 -2.65
C GLU A 33 -7.82 -11.08 -2.89
N PHE A 34 -7.29 -10.20 -3.75
CA PHE A 34 -5.85 -10.06 -3.99
C PHE A 34 -5.09 -9.79 -2.68
N ILE A 35 -5.51 -8.77 -1.91
CA ILE A 35 -4.88 -8.43 -0.62
C ILE A 35 -4.97 -9.62 0.34
N SER A 36 -6.13 -10.29 0.42
CA SER A 36 -6.32 -11.44 1.30
C SER A 36 -5.40 -12.61 0.96
N SER A 37 -5.18 -12.89 -0.33
CA SER A 37 -4.23 -13.89 -0.82
C SER A 37 -2.79 -13.52 -0.46
N LEU A 38 -2.44 -12.25 -0.66
CA LEU A 38 -1.10 -11.73 -0.38
C LEU A 38 -0.78 -11.77 1.13
N MET A 39 -1.74 -11.38 1.98
CA MET A 39 -1.59 -11.42 3.44
C MET A 39 -1.32 -12.82 3.98
N ARG A 40 -1.80 -13.88 3.30
CA ARG A 40 -1.52 -15.27 3.68
C ARG A 40 -0.11 -15.73 3.29
N SER A 41 0.47 -15.10 2.28
CA SER A 41 1.77 -15.47 1.71
C SER A 41 2.93 -14.68 2.33
N LEU A 42 2.69 -13.44 2.76
CA LEU A 42 3.71 -12.58 3.34
C LEU A 42 4.06 -12.98 4.79
N PRO A 43 5.34 -12.85 5.21
CA PRO A 43 5.70 -12.89 6.62
C PRO A 43 4.94 -11.82 7.41
N SER A 44 4.53 -12.17 8.64
CA SER A 44 3.70 -11.30 9.48
C SER A 44 4.36 -9.96 9.79
N ARG A 45 5.68 -9.94 9.98
CA ARG A 45 6.45 -8.72 10.24
C ARG A 45 6.40 -7.77 9.05
N VAL A 46 6.64 -8.29 7.84
CA VAL A 46 6.57 -7.53 6.59
C VAL A 46 5.18 -6.94 6.38
N LEU A 47 4.14 -7.74 6.64
CA LEU A 47 2.76 -7.27 6.55
C LEU A 47 2.49 -6.13 7.54
N SER A 48 2.94 -6.27 8.79
CA SER A 48 2.83 -5.21 9.81
C SER A 48 3.55 -3.94 9.38
N THR A 49 4.75 -4.04 8.83
CA THR A 49 5.52 -2.89 8.33
C THR A 49 4.80 -2.23 7.15
N LEU A 50 4.28 -3.00 6.19
CA LEU A 50 3.48 -2.46 5.06
C LEU A 50 2.20 -1.75 5.54
N GLN A 51 1.50 -2.30 6.54
CA GLN A 51 0.34 -1.65 7.14
C GLN A 51 0.71 -0.36 7.87
N GLY A 52 1.84 -0.34 8.57
CA GLY A 52 2.38 0.87 9.20
C GLY A 52 2.77 1.94 8.19
N MET A 53 3.40 1.54 7.08
CA MET A 53 3.73 2.40 5.95
C MET A 53 2.47 2.99 5.31
N ALA A 54 1.44 2.18 5.08
CA ALA A 54 0.15 2.63 4.55
C ALA A 54 -0.52 3.67 5.46
N LYS A 55 -0.49 3.45 6.79
CA LYS A 55 -1.07 4.37 7.78
C LYS A 55 -0.34 5.71 7.87
N THR A 56 0.97 5.70 7.64
CA THR A 56 1.82 6.90 7.72
C THR A 56 2.07 7.55 6.35
N GLU A 57 1.47 7.01 5.29
CA GLU A 57 1.69 7.41 3.89
C GLU A 57 3.18 7.38 3.49
N ARG A 58 3.99 6.60 4.23
CA ARG A 58 5.42 6.47 4.00
C ARG A 58 5.66 5.40 2.96
N ILE A 59 6.26 5.77 1.83
CA ILE A 59 6.66 4.82 0.78
C ILE A 59 8.16 4.51 0.78
N ALA A 60 8.99 5.32 1.42
CA ALA A 60 10.44 5.12 1.42
C ALA A 60 10.85 3.94 2.31
N VAL A 61 11.48 2.94 1.70
CA VAL A 61 12.13 1.82 2.39
C VAL A 61 13.56 2.23 2.70
N THR A 62 13.91 2.22 3.98
CA THR A 62 15.23 2.68 4.45
C THR A 62 15.95 1.60 5.21
N VAL A 63 17.27 1.67 5.20
CA VAL A 63 18.17 0.91 6.05
C VAL A 63 19.13 1.86 6.71
N ASP A 64 19.61 1.52 7.89
CA ASP A 64 20.69 2.26 8.53
C ASP A 64 22.03 1.61 8.15
N VAL A 65 23.02 2.44 7.87
CA VAL A 65 24.35 1.98 7.48
C VAL A 65 25.30 2.45 8.56
N ARG A 66 26.00 1.50 9.19
CA ARG A 66 26.95 1.78 10.28
C ARG A 66 28.38 1.73 9.75
N LYS A 67 29.10 2.83 9.99
CA LYS A 67 30.52 2.96 9.68
C LYS A 67 31.30 3.09 10.99
N VAL A 68 32.20 2.15 11.23
CA VAL A 68 33.13 2.21 12.37
C VAL A 68 34.46 2.72 11.86
N VAL A 69 34.90 3.87 12.36
CA VAL A 69 36.23 4.43 12.09
C VAL A 69 37.10 4.14 13.30
N GLU A 70 38.09 3.27 13.11
CA GLU A 70 39.10 3.00 14.14
C GLU A 70 40.31 3.92 13.92
N GLY A 71 40.63 4.72 14.93
CA GLY A 71 41.81 5.58 14.95
C GLY A 71 42.67 5.26 16.17
N LYS A 72 43.99 5.28 16.03
CA LYS A 72 44.89 5.22 17.18
C LYS A 72 45.10 6.63 17.72
N ASN A 73 44.71 6.88 18.95
CA ASN A 73 44.97 8.16 19.61
C ASN A 73 46.49 8.35 19.71
N LYS A 74 46.99 9.48 19.19
CA LYS A 74 48.42 9.79 19.09
C LYS A 74 49.07 10.06 20.46
N GLU A 75 48.28 10.41 21.46
CA GLU A 75 48.73 10.78 22.81
C GLU A 75 48.61 9.60 23.80
N THR A 76 47.52 8.83 23.75
CA THR A 76 47.30 7.71 24.68
C THR A 76 47.73 6.36 24.11
N GLY A 77 47.88 6.25 22.79
CA GLY A 77 48.18 4.98 22.11
C GLY A 77 47.00 4.00 22.07
N GLU A 78 45.84 4.36 22.63
CA GLU A 78 44.62 3.56 22.64
C GLU A 78 43.90 3.62 21.29
N ILE A 79 43.12 2.58 20.98
CA ILE A 79 42.26 2.56 19.79
C ILE A 79 40.94 3.26 20.17
N GLU A 80 40.71 4.42 19.57
CA GLU A 80 39.42 5.10 19.61
C GLU A 80 38.54 4.57 18.47
N ARG A 81 37.28 4.30 18.80
CA ARG A 81 36.26 3.86 17.85
C ARG A 81 35.19 4.92 17.75
N ASP A 82 35.10 5.55 16.59
CA ASP A 82 33.96 6.40 16.26
C ASP A 82 32.93 5.61 15.45
N VAL A 83 31.66 5.82 15.74
CA VAL A 83 30.55 5.08 15.14
C VAL A 83 29.57 6.06 14.51
N ASP A 84 29.60 6.14 13.19
CA ASP A 84 28.62 6.89 12.43
C ASP A 84 27.48 5.97 11.97
N VAL A 85 26.24 6.44 12.08
CA VAL A 85 25.06 5.76 11.54
C VAL A 85 24.33 6.70 10.58
N PHE A 86 24.12 6.24 9.35
CA PHE A 86 23.44 7.00 8.30
C PHE A 86 22.23 6.25 7.79
N THR A 87 21.07 6.90 7.74
CA THR A 87 19.86 6.32 7.12
C THR A 87 19.93 6.48 5.60
N HIS A 88 19.80 5.36 4.88
CA HIS A 88 19.80 5.30 3.43
C HIS A 88 18.47 4.76 2.89
N THR A 89 17.85 5.48 1.97
CA THR A 89 16.70 4.97 1.21
C THR A 89 17.17 4.00 0.15
N VAL A 90 16.84 2.72 0.32
CA VAL A 90 17.14 1.67 -0.67
C VAL A 90 16.17 1.70 -1.85
N GLY A 91 14.93 2.16 -1.62
CA GLY A 91 13.92 2.28 -2.65
C GLY A 91 12.56 2.74 -2.12
N HIS A 92 11.53 2.59 -2.95
CA HIS A 92 10.17 3.02 -2.62
C HIS A 92 9.18 1.87 -2.82
N ALA A 93 8.34 1.64 -1.82
CA ALA A 93 7.23 0.68 -1.84
C ALA A 93 5.96 1.37 -2.36
N TYR A 94 5.85 1.52 -3.67
CA TYR A 94 4.65 2.07 -4.30
C TYR A 94 3.45 1.13 -4.17
N GLY A 95 2.23 1.68 -4.17
CA GLY A 95 1.01 0.88 -4.03
C GLY A 95 0.74 0.39 -2.60
N VAL A 96 1.51 0.86 -1.61
CA VAL A 96 1.36 0.43 -0.20
C VAL A 96 0.03 0.86 0.41
N SER A 97 -0.64 1.86 -0.18
CA SER A 97 -1.94 2.34 0.31
C SER A 97 -3.02 1.24 0.30
N LEU A 98 -2.86 0.19 -0.52
CA LEU A 98 -3.72 -1.01 -0.51
C LEU A 98 -3.80 -1.69 0.86
N PHE A 99 -2.75 -1.58 1.68
CA PHE A 99 -2.73 -2.16 3.03
C PHE A 99 -3.44 -1.27 4.07
N SER A 100 -4.00 -0.12 3.66
CA SER A 100 -4.84 0.71 4.51
C SER A 100 -6.21 0.06 4.70
N HIS A 101 -6.31 -0.77 5.73
CA HIS A 101 -7.51 -1.51 6.08
C HIS A 101 -8.72 -0.58 6.25
N ASP A 102 -8.57 0.48 7.04
CA ASP A 102 -9.67 1.40 7.37
C ASP A 102 -10.18 2.14 6.13
N TYR A 103 -9.27 2.57 5.26
CA TYR A 103 -9.64 3.24 4.02
C TYR A 103 -10.42 2.30 3.09
N ARG A 104 -9.93 1.07 2.90
CA ARG A 104 -10.59 0.05 2.07
C ARG A 104 -11.99 -0.27 2.59
N PHE A 105 -12.14 -0.53 3.89
CA PHE A 105 -13.43 -0.88 4.48
C PHE A 105 -14.43 0.27 4.41
N LYS A 106 -13.98 1.50 4.64
CA LYS A 106 -14.80 2.69 4.47
C LYS A 106 -15.32 2.79 3.04
N LEU A 107 -14.45 2.61 2.05
CA LEU A 107 -14.80 2.74 0.64
C LEU A 107 -15.81 1.69 0.17
N MET A 108 -15.64 0.43 0.59
CA MET A 108 -16.63 -0.64 0.35
C MET A 108 -17.97 -0.33 1.00
N SER A 109 -17.96 0.14 2.25
CA SER A 109 -19.18 0.52 2.96
C SER A 109 -19.90 1.70 2.29
N ASP A 110 -19.15 2.71 1.85
CA ASP A 110 -19.69 3.89 1.19
C ASP A 110 -20.32 3.54 -0.16
N LEU A 111 -19.66 2.72 -0.99
CA LEU A 111 -20.24 2.25 -2.26
C LEU A 111 -21.54 1.48 -2.04
N ARG A 112 -21.56 0.51 -1.11
CA ARG A 112 -22.76 -0.26 -0.79
C ARG A 112 -23.90 0.66 -0.34
N ARG A 113 -23.60 1.62 0.53
CA ARG A 113 -24.57 2.61 1.01
C ARG A 113 -25.15 3.47 -0.12
N LYS A 114 -24.34 3.85 -1.13
CA LYS A 114 -24.83 4.59 -2.30
C LYS A 114 -25.66 3.72 -3.24
N ILE A 115 -25.30 2.46 -3.42
CA ILE A 115 -26.10 1.49 -4.18
C ILE A 115 -27.47 1.31 -3.52
N ASP A 116 -27.50 1.08 -2.21
CA ASP A 116 -28.75 0.94 -1.45
C ASP A 116 -29.59 2.22 -1.53
N LEU A 117 -28.98 3.40 -1.35
CA LEU A 117 -29.65 4.69 -1.52
C LEU A 117 -30.30 4.85 -2.89
N LEU A 118 -29.60 4.47 -3.97
CA LEU A 118 -30.15 4.56 -5.32
C LEU A 118 -31.26 3.54 -5.53
N ASN A 119 -31.09 2.30 -5.06
CA ASN A 119 -32.11 1.26 -5.15
C ASN A 119 -33.42 1.68 -4.46
N ASP A 120 -33.32 2.32 -3.31
CA ASP A 120 -34.46 2.85 -2.54
C ASP A 120 -34.92 4.23 -3.01
N LEU A 121 -34.24 4.85 -3.99
CA LEU A 121 -34.60 6.17 -4.48
C LEU A 121 -35.93 6.12 -5.22
N GLU A 122 -36.85 6.98 -4.78
CA GLU A 122 -38.15 7.24 -5.41
C GLU A 122 -38.20 8.67 -5.99
N TYR A 123 -39.17 8.93 -6.86
CA TYR A 123 -39.38 10.26 -7.43
C TYR A 123 -39.90 11.24 -6.36
N PHE A 124 -39.24 12.40 -6.21
CA PHE A 124 -39.58 13.38 -5.19
C PHE A 124 -40.58 14.43 -5.70
N LYS A 125 -41.62 14.66 -4.90
CA LYS A 125 -42.59 15.76 -5.08
C LYS A 125 -42.22 16.99 -4.24
N HIS A 126 -42.75 18.15 -4.63
CA HIS A 126 -42.45 19.46 -4.02
C HIS A 126 -42.84 19.59 -2.53
N ASP A 127 -43.73 18.73 -2.04
CA ASP A 127 -44.20 18.64 -0.65
C ASP A 127 -43.32 17.76 0.26
N THR A 128 -42.27 17.14 -0.28
CA THR A 128 -41.30 16.36 0.52
C THR A 128 -40.52 17.28 1.45
N GLY A 129 -40.40 16.89 2.73
CA GLY A 129 -39.74 17.70 3.76
C GLY A 129 -38.32 18.16 3.38
N PRO A 130 -37.97 19.45 3.55
CA PRO A 130 -36.74 20.03 3.02
C PRO A 130 -35.46 19.40 3.59
N ARG A 131 -35.51 18.89 4.82
CA ARG A 131 -34.39 18.18 5.45
C ARG A 131 -34.05 16.87 4.72
N VAL A 132 -35.07 16.12 4.31
CA VAL A 132 -34.89 14.84 3.60
C VAL A 132 -34.31 15.08 2.21
N VAL A 133 -34.89 16.03 1.47
CA VAL A 133 -34.39 16.47 0.15
C VAL A 133 -32.94 16.93 0.25
N SER A 134 -32.59 17.75 1.25
CA SER A 134 -31.22 18.22 1.44
C SER A 134 -30.23 17.09 1.73
N ARG A 135 -30.63 16.10 2.54
CA ARG A 135 -29.79 14.95 2.87
C ARG A 135 -29.52 14.09 1.65
N ILE A 136 -30.56 13.68 0.92
CA ILE A 136 -30.44 12.82 -0.27
C ILE A 136 -29.64 13.53 -1.36
N HIS A 137 -29.90 14.81 -1.60
CA HIS A 137 -29.13 15.60 -2.55
C HIS A 137 -27.64 15.59 -2.24
N LYS A 138 -27.25 15.78 -0.97
CA LYS A 138 -25.84 15.71 -0.55
C LYS A 138 -25.26 14.32 -0.81
N GLU A 139 -25.99 13.28 -0.45
CA GLU A 139 -25.55 11.90 -0.60
C GLU A 139 -25.35 11.51 -2.08
N LEU A 140 -26.21 11.98 -2.98
CA LEU A 140 -26.09 11.73 -4.41
C LEU A 140 -24.89 12.48 -5.03
N LEU A 141 -24.61 13.71 -4.59
CA LEU A 141 -23.44 14.47 -5.07
C LEU A 141 -22.11 13.80 -4.71
N GLU A 142 -22.07 12.99 -3.66
CA GLU A 142 -20.86 12.27 -3.24
C GLU A 142 -20.57 11.01 -4.10
N ILE A 143 -21.50 10.58 -4.97
CA ILE A 143 -21.36 9.35 -5.76
C ILE A 143 -20.14 9.41 -6.69
N GLU A 144 -19.97 10.51 -7.42
CA GLU A 144 -18.85 10.65 -8.37
C GLU A 144 -17.51 10.62 -7.63
N VAL A 145 -17.43 11.32 -6.50
CA VAL A 145 -16.23 11.36 -5.65
C VAL A 145 -15.86 9.96 -5.15
N ILE A 146 -16.85 9.17 -4.69
CA ILE A 146 -16.60 7.80 -4.21
C ILE A 146 -16.17 6.89 -5.36
N CYS A 147 -16.76 7.02 -6.55
CA CYS A 147 -16.33 6.27 -7.74
C CYS A 147 -14.86 6.59 -8.09
N ASP A 148 -14.46 7.85 -8.06
CA ASP A 148 -13.08 8.24 -8.35
C ASP A 148 -12.09 7.75 -7.29
N GLN A 149 -12.49 7.81 -6.01
CA GLN A 149 -11.72 7.22 -4.91
C GLN A 149 -11.56 5.71 -5.05
N ALA A 150 -12.62 4.99 -5.46
CA ALA A 150 -12.58 3.56 -5.73
C ALA A 150 -11.63 3.24 -6.89
N ARG A 151 -11.71 3.97 -8.00
CA ARG A 151 -10.80 3.80 -9.14
C ARG A 151 -9.34 4.04 -8.75
N ALA A 152 -9.09 5.11 -8.00
CA ALA A 152 -7.74 5.43 -7.51
C ALA A 152 -7.21 4.29 -6.63
N PHE A 153 -8.00 3.82 -5.66
CA PHE A 153 -7.60 2.70 -4.81
C PHE A 153 -7.37 1.41 -5.61
N CYS A 154 -8.25 1.07 -6.56
CA CYS A 154 -8.06 -0.09 -7.43
C CYS A 154 -6.80 0.03 -8.30
N SER A 155 -6.42 1.24 -8.71
CA SER A 155 -5.18 1.47 -9.48
C SER A 155 -3.91 1.19 -8.66
N GLU A 156 -3.99 1.32 -7.34
CA GLU A 156 -2.86 1.03 -6.45
C GLU A 156 -2.46 -0.45 -6.53
N GLN A 157 -3.39 -1.37 -6.83
CA GLN A 157 -3.06 -2.78 -7.09
C GLN A 157 -2.05 -2.90 -8.21
N VAL A 158 -2.32 -2.25 -9.34
CA VAL A 158 -1.44 -2.29 -10.52
C VAL A 158 -0.09 -1.65 -10.19
N VAL A 159 -0.10 -0.54 -9.45
CA VAL A 159 1.13 0.14 -9.00
C VAL A 159 1.95 -0.79 -8.10
N PHE A 160 1.29 -1.46 -7.16
CA PHE A 160 1.94 -2.41 -6.27
C PHE A 160 2.50 -3.58 -7.06
N GLU A 161 1.73 -4.23 -7.93
CA GLU A 161 2.17 -5.36 -8.76
C GLU A 161 3.40 -5.05 -9.62
N ASN A 162 3.49 -3.82 -10.12
CA ASN A 162 4.64 -3.37 -10.93
C ASN A 162 5.78 -2.74 -10.10
N SER A 163 5.65 -2.66 -8.78
CA SER A 163 6.71 -2.12 -7.91
C SER A 163 7.93 -3.05 -7.89
N ASP A 164 9.13 -2.47 -7.73
CA ASP A 164 10.36 -3.24 -7.61
C ASP A 164 10.40 -3.95 -6.25
N ARG A 165 10.09 -5.25 -6.29
CA ARG A 165 9.95 -6.12 -5.11
C ARG A 165 11.25 -6.35 -4.38
N LYS A 166 12.42 -6.02 -4.96
CA LYS A 166 13.72 -6.23 -4.31
C LYS A 166 13.83 -5.42 -3.02
N TYR A 167 13.15 -4.28 -2.93
CA TYR A 167 13.21 -3.45 -1.72
C TYR A 167 12.44 -4.06 -0.56
N PHE A 168 11.48 -4.96 -0.81
CA PHE A 168 10.65 -5.53 0.26
C PHE A 168 11.43 -6.48 1.17
N ILE A 169 12.57 -7.00 0.70
CA ILE A 169 13.48 -7.76 1.55
C ILE A 169 14.11 -6.90 2.65
N TYR A 170 13.99 -5.58 2.61
CA TYR A 170 14.46 -4.68 3.67
C TYR A 170 13.35 -4.28 4.64
N LEU A 171 12.13 -4.79 4.47
CA LEU A 171 11.00 -4.62 5.41
C LEU A 171 11.03 -5.64 6.55
N THR A 172 12.12 -6.38 6.70
CA THR A 172 12.37 -7.27 7.84
C THR A 172 13.86 -7.38 8.10
N SER A 173 14.25 -7.40 9.36
CA SER A 173 15.62 -7.64 9.79
C SER A 173 15.98 -9.13 9.87
N ASP A 174 14.99 -10.02 9.81
CA ASP A 174 15.21 -11.46 9.89
C ASP A 174 15.73 -12.03 8.57
N ARG A 175 16.96 -12.54 8.57
CA ARG A 175 17.63 -13.06 7.37
C ARG A 175 16.84 -14.17 6.67
N LYS A 176 16.16 -15.06 7.41
CA LYS A 176 15.35 -16.14 6.80
C LYS A 176 14.10 -15.60 6.13
N GLU A 177 13.43 -14.61 6.74
CA GLU A 177 12.30 -13.93 6.11
C GLU A 177 12.74 -13.19 4.85
N ARG A 178 13.89 -12.51 4.85
CA ARG A 178 14.45 -11.86 3.65
C ARG A 178 14.64 -12.86 2.50
N ILE A 179 15.20 -14.04 2.80
CA ILE A 179 15.38 -15.13 1.83
C ILE A 179 14.02 -15.60 1.30
N ASN A 180 13.03 -15.79 2.18
CA ASN A 180 11.70 -16.24 1.78
C ASN A 180 10.98 -15.21 0.90
N LEU A 181 11.06 -13.92 1.25
CA LEU A 181 10.54 -12.83 0.42
C LEU A 181 11.18 -12.83 -0.96
N TYR A 182 12.51 -12.91 -1.02
CA TYR A 182 13.22 -12.95 -2.30
C TYR A 182 12.74 -14.12 -3.17
N ARG A 183 12.62 -15.32 -2.58
CA ARG A 183 12.15 -16.52 -3.28
C ARG A 183 10.67 -16.47 -3.68
N MET A 184 9.86 -15.73 -2.94
CA MET A 184 8.44 -15.52 -3.26
C MET A 184 8.27 -14.62 -4.49
N TRP A 185 9.12 -13.59 -4.62
CA TRP A 185 8.98 -12.58 -5.67
C TRP A 185 9.75 -12.89 -6.96
N TYR A 186 10.82 -13.68 -6.86
CA TYR A 186 11.71 -13.93 -7.98
C TYR A 186 11.73 -15.41 -8.36
N LEU A 187 11.63 -15.66 -9.66
CA LEU A 187 11.82 -16.96 -10.28
C LEU A 187 13.21 -17.06 -10.92
N GLY A 188 13.73 -18.28 -10.97
CA GLY A 188 14.98 -18.62 -11.63
C GLY A 188 14.83 -18.71 -13.15
N LYS A 189 15.81 -19.38 -13.78
CA LYS A 189 15.71 -19.68 -15.22
C LYS A 189 14.49 -20.59 -15.44
N PHE A 190 13.82 -20.42 -16.58
CA PHE A 190 12.65 -21.22 -16.96
C PHE A 190 11.51 -21.18 -15.93
N SER A 191 11.38 -20.08 -15.19
CA SER A 191 10.34 -19.89 -14.17
C SER A 191 10.40 -20.88 -13.00
N GLU A 192 11.56 -21.51 -12.77
CA GLU A 192 11.75 -22.43 -11.66
C GLU A 192 11.87 -21.67 -10.32
N PRO A 193 11.44 -22.26 -9.18
CA PRO A 193 11.67 -21.67 -7.87
C PRO A 193 13.16 -21.41 -7.59
N ILE A 194 13.49 -20.25 -7.02
CA ILE A 194 14.86 -19.93 -6.62
C ILE A 194 15.27 -20.79 -5.41
N SER A 195 16.49 -21.36 -5.46
CA SER A 195 17.06 -22.09 -4.33
C SER A 195 17.44 -21.15 -3.18
N ILE A 196 17.45 -21.68 -1.95
CA ILE A 196 17.85 -20.93 -0.74
C ILE A 196 19.26 -20.33 -0.93
N SER A 197 20.22 -21.14 -1.37
CA SER A 197 21.62 -20.71 -1.56
C SER A 197 21.78 -19.59 -2.59
N LYS A 198 20.97 -19.59 -3.66
CA LYS A 198 20.98 -18.51 -4.65
C LYS A 198 20.39 -17.23 -4.04
N ALA A 199 19.25 -17.31 -3.36
CA ALA A 199 18.65 -16.16 -2.70
C ALA A 199 19.60 -15.54 -1.65
N GLU A 200 20.29 -16.36 -0.85
CA GLU A 200 21.30 -15.89 0.11
C GLU A 200 22.45 -15.14 -0.55
N ARG A 201 22.91 -15.61 -1.71
CA ARG A 201 23.96 -14.96 -2.49
C ARG A 201 23.50 -13.59 -2.99
N GLU A 202 22.32 -13.51 -3.60
CA GLU A 202 21.77 -12.25 -4.14
C GLU A 202 21.56 -11.21 -3.04
N ILE A 203 21.01 -11.63 -1.89
CA ILE A 203 20.85 -10.77 -0.72
C ILE A 203 22.21 -10.25 -0.23
N SER A 204 23.20 -11.14 -0.12
CA SER A 204 24.53 -10.76 0.37
C SER A 204 25.26 -9.82 -0.59
N LEU A 205 25.07 -10.00 -1.91
CA LEU A 205 25.59 -9.08 -2.93
C LEU A 205 24.96 -7.70 -2.77
N SER A 206 23.62 -7.62 -2.64
CA SER A 206 22.92 -6.35 -2.46
C SER A 206 23.33 -5.63 -1.16
N ASP A 207 23.44 -6.37 -0.04
CA ASP A 207 23.93 -5.82 1.23
C ASP A 207 25.36 -5.26 1.08
N SER A 208 26.24 -6.01 0.41
CA SER A 208 27.63 -5.59 0.18
C SER A 208 27.74 -4.36 -0.71
N GLU A 209 26.88 -4.24 -1.73
CA GLU A 209 26.83 -3.08 -2.62
C GLU A 209 26.51 -1.80 -1.85
N ILE A 210 25.52 -1.86 -0.95
CA ILE A 210 25.15 -0.75 -0.07
C ILE A 210 26.31 -0.42 0.88
N ILE A 211 26.87 -1.42 1.57
CA ILE A 211 27.98 -1.21 2.52
C ILE A 211 29.19 -0.56 1.83
N ASN A 212 29.59 -1.08 0.66
CA ASN A 212 30.74 -0.58 -0.09
C ASN A 212 30.54 0.85 -0.58
N LYS A 213 29.32 1.20 -1.00
CA LYS A 213 28.98 2.57 -1.43
C LYS A 213 29.27 3.62 -0.35
N PHE A 214 29.11 3.27 0.92
CA PHE A 214 29.33 4.18 2.05
C PHE A 214 30.66 3.96 2.77
N GLY A 215 31.49 3.02 2.32
CA GLY A 215 32.70 2.61 3.04
C GLY A 215 32.38 2.17 4.49
N ALA A 216 31.24 1.50 4.66
CA ALA A 216 30.68 1.13 5.95
C ALA A 216 31.19 -0.23 6.42
N THR A 217 30.91 -0.58 7.67
CA THR A 217 31.31 -1.86 8.26
C THR A 217 30.15 -2.86 8.20
N ASN A 218 28.92 -2.38 8.39
CA ASN A 218 27.73 -3.23 8.35
C ASN A 218 26.45 -2.44 8.04
N LEU A 219 25.44 -3.19 7.61
CA LEU A 219 24.08 -2.71 7.35
C LEU A 219 23.19 -3.09 8.55
N ILE A 220 22.36 -2.16 8.99
CA ILE A 220 21.36 -2.30 10.06
C ILE A 220 19.99 -2.14 9.39
N ILE A 221 19.14 -3.14 9.58
CA ILE A 221 17.75 -3.10 9.10
C ILE A 221 16.88 -2.96 10.34
N ASP A 222 16.18 -1.84 10.45
CA ASP A 222 15.13 -1.64 11.46
C ASP A 222 13.80 -1.64 10.71
N ALA A 223 12.95 -2.62 11.01
CA ALA A 223 11.78 -3.00 10.23
C ALA A 223 10.53 -3.20 11.07
#